data_AF-A0A9R1W4E2-F1
#
_entry.id   AF-A0A9R1W4E2-F1
#
_cell.length_a   1.000
_cell.length_b   1.000
_cell.length_c   1.000
_cell.angle_alpha   90.00
_cell.angle_beta   90.00
_cell.angle_gamma   90.00
#
_symmetry.space_group_name_H-M   'P 1'
#
loop_
_entity.id
_entity.type
_entity.pdbx_description
1 polymer ?
#
loop_
_entity_poly.entity_id
_entity_poly.type
_entity_poly.pdbx_seq_one_letter_code
_entity_poly.pdbx_strand_id
1 'polypeptide(L)'
;MADEEIPNLIHNDIKRTDFPDNFMFGVGTSAYQIEGSWNVDGKGLSNWDTFTLRHPGRRSAAEANGCKPLQVLNSMVQNITRWEIMHGQKPRRHQSLQQVDRRVDRQWDSAICYSFPLGSSKCFGRRVHGDDFVDFADICFWEFGDRVKDWATLNEPYRFTISGYVEGVYPPGRGGKGEEGDPETEPYTVSYNLLNCHAAAYRKYEKDYKAHQKGKVGITFDTNFFKPYRGSSNKDDVNAVQYAYDFMFLEPLTKGTWPESMQKFATSPTKKYPNGRRLPKFSDDQLVKLIGSYDFLGINYYTANFSQFQAPAPDVRIGYLTDRHYTPSGSWVYLCPEELTELLLLVKNKYHVTKDIIITENGSQDQNLPDKTFVQVRDDTFRINYIKKHLEAIKNARSLGVNVMGHFVWSFMDSFEWVFGYNSRFGMFYVDYTNNLLRYPKNSAIWYRKFLSAKSRLLLKRSLRNDQQEKEDEVNDIMKEEEDDDEIIEVIPKLKKAKA
;
A
#
# COMPACT_ATOMS: atom_id res chain seq x y z
N MET A 1 5.27 45.15 8.62
CA MET A 1 5.75 45.64 7.31
C MET A 1 6.17 44.43 6.50
N ALA A 2 5.76 44.42 5.23
CA ALA A 2 5.82 43.36 4.24
C ALA A 2 4.78 42.23 4.40
N ASP A 3 3.53 42.57 4.08
CA ASP A 3 2.70 41.72 3.24
C ASP A 3 3.43 41.53 1.90
N GLU A 4 3.96 40.33 1.65
CA GLU A 4 4.27 39.89 0.29
C GLU A 4 3.22 38.85 -0.09
N GLU A 5 2.34 39.26 -1.01
CA GLU A 5 1.36 38.42 -1.67
C GLU A 5 2.05 37.19 -2.29
N ILE A 6 1.75 36.01 -1.77
CA ILE A 6 2.09 34.74 -2.42
C ILE A 6 1.35 34.74 -3.77
N PRO A 7 2.05 34.65 -4.91
CA PRO A 7 1.40 34.71 -6.22
C PRO A 7 0.36 33.60 -6.35
N ASN A 8 -0.82 33.96 -6.86
CA ASN A 8 -1.90 33.04 -7.24
C ASN A 8 -1.36 31.87 -8.08
N LEU A 9 -1.03 30.76 -7.41
CA LEU A 9 -0.85 29.47 -8.06
C LEU A 9 -2.22 29.07 -8.61
N ILE A 10 -2.39 29.21 -9.92
CA ILE A 10 -3.48 28.57 -10.65
C ILE A 10 -3.44 27.09 -10.28
N HIS A 11 -4.34 26.64 -9.40
CA HIS A 11 -4.51 25.24 -9.03
C HIS A 11 -5.00 24.48 -10.27
N ASN A 12 -4.05 24.09 -11.13
CA ASN A 12 -4.32 23.11 -12.17
C ASN A 12 -4.63 21.79 -11.46
N ASP A 13 -5.89 21.35 -11.51
CA ASP A 13 -6.33 20.03 -11.07
C ASP A 13 -5.35 18.95 -11.56
N ILE A 14 -4.89 18.07 -10.66
CA ILE A 14 -3.99 16.95 -10.97
C ILE A 14 -4.57 16.06 -12.09
N LYS A 15 -3.74 15.69 -13.07
CA LYS A 15 -4.12 14.91 -14.25
C LYS A 15 -3.32 13.62 -14.35
N ARG A 16 -3.89 12.57 -14.95
CA ARG A 16 -3.16 11.32 -15.24
C ARG A 16 -1.90 11.55 -16.08
N THR A 17 -1.89 12.58 -16.93
CA THR A 17 -0.75 12.96 -17.78
C THR A 17 0.38 13.66 -17.03
N ASP A 18 0.20 14.02 -15.76
CA ASP A 18 1.29 14.52 -14.91
C ASP A 18 2.28 13.42 -14.49
N PHE A 19 1.94 12.15 -14.76
CA PHE A 19 2.73 10.97 -14.42
C PHE A 19 3.11 10.20 -15.68
N PRO A 20 4.27 9.53 -15.71
CA PRO A 20 4.70 8.79 -16.88
C PRO A 20 3.76 7.63 -17.23
N ASP A 21 3.94 7.11 -18.43
CA ASP A 21 3.08 6.08 -18.99
C ASP A 21 3.14 4.78 -18.19
N ASN A 22 4.35 4.43 -17.74
CA ASN A 22 4.63 3.29 -16.88
C ASN A 22 4.41 3.57 -15.38
N PHE A 23 3.86 4.72 -14.98
CA PHE A 23 3.47 4.95 -13.59
C PHE A 23 2.28 4.06 -13.24
N MET A 24 2.40 3.33 -12.14
CA MET A 24 1.37 2.41 -11.69
C MET A 24 0.34 3.11 -10.81
N PHE A 25 -0.91 3.02 -11.21
CA PHE A 25 -2.04 3.45 -10.38
C PHE A 25 -2.85 2.22 -9.98
N GLY A 26 -3.31 2.20 -8.74
CA GLY A 26 -4.15 1.11 -8.30
C GLY A 26 -4.71 1.27 -6.90
N VAL A 27 -5.10 0.14 -6.35
CA VAL A 27 -5.78 0.03 -5.06
C VAL A 27 -5.22 -1.15 -4.28
N GLY A 28 -5.16 -1.01 -2.96
CA GLY A 28 -4.71 -2.07 -2.05
C GLY A 28 -5.86 -2.78 -1.35
N THR A 29 -5.68 -4.06 -1.06
CA THR A 29 -6.44 -4.84 -0.06
C THR A 29 -5.54 -5.88 0.61
N SER A 30 -5.97 -6.49 1.70
CA SER A 30 -5.27 -7.63 2.31
C SER A 30 -6.20 -8.81 2.60
N ALA A 31 -5.68 -10.03 2.48
CA ALA A 31 -6.44 -11.27 2.52
C ALA A 31 -7.39 -11.36 3.74
N TYR A 32 -6.84 -11.24 4.95
CA TYR A 32 -7.65 -11.35 6.18
C TYR A 32 -8.71 -10.25 6.30
N GLN A 33 -8.48 -9.08 5.71
CA GLN A 33 -9.40 -7.95 5.83
C GLN A 33 -10.62 -8.06 4.92
N ILE A 34 -10.54 -8.82 3.81
CA ILE A 34 -11.58 -8.87 2.79
C ILE A 34 -12.11 -10.28 2.44
N GLU A 35 -11.34 -11.35 2.61
CA GLU A 35 -11.70 -12.66 2.04
C GLU A 35 -12.84 -13.35 2.79
N GLY A 36 -12.81 -13.30 4.13
CA GLY A 36 -13.64 -14.17 4.98
C GLY A 36 -13.25 -15.64 4.81
N SER A 37 -14.25 -16.53 4.77
CA SER A 37 -14.05 -17.95 4.41
C SER A 37 -12.93 -18.65 5.19
N TRP A 38 -12.81 -18.30 6.47
CA TRP A 38 -11.62 -18.56 7.27
C TRP A 38 -11.33 -20.04 7.54
N ASN A 39 -12.33 -20.92 7.39
CA ASN A 39 -12.30 -22.36 7.66
C ASN A 39 -12.84 -23.23 6.51
N VAL A 40 -12.91 -22.71 5.28
CA VAL A 40 -13.38 -23.48 4.11
C VAL A 40 -12.21 -24.01 3.29
N ASP A 41 -12.48 -25.01 2.44
CA ASP A 41 -11.54 -25.55 1.44
C ASP A 41 -10.15 -25.95 1.97
N GLY A 42 -10.09 -26.38 3.24
CA GLY A 42 -8.84 -26.82 3.89
C GLY A 42 -7.92 -25.69 4.37
N LYS A 43 -8.38 -24.42 4.37
CA LYS A 43 -7.61 -23.30 4.92
C LYS A 43 -7.30 -23.51 6.42
N GLY A 44 -6.02 -23.45 6.78
CA GLY A 44 -5.56 -23.46 8.17
C GLY A 44 -5.85 -22.15 8.93
N LEU A 45 -5.80 -22.22 10.26
CA LEU A 45 -5.94 -21.05 11.13
C LEU A 45 -4.73 -20.11 10.98
N SER A 46 -5.00 -18.83 10.73
CA SER A 46 -4.00 -17.77 10.86
C SER A 46 -3.84 -17.32 12.32
N ASN A 47 -2.83 -16.49 12.61
CA ASN A 47 -2.73 -15.87 13.93
C ASN A 47 -3.91 -14.93 14.21
N TRP A 48 -4.45 -14.26 13.19
CA TRP A 48 -5.64 -13.43 13.37
C TRP A 48 -6.89 -14.24 13.68
N ASP A 49 -7.08 -15.39 13.03
CA ASP A 49 -8.17 -16.31 13.37
C ASP A 49 -8.03 -16.71 14.85
N THR A 50 -6.85 -17.18 15.25
CA THR A 50 -6.57 -17.60 16.63
C THR A 50 -6.79 -16.47 17.64
N PHE A 51 -6.26 -15.28 17.36
CA PHE A 51 -6.33 -14.12 18.25
C PHE A 51 -7.77 -13.61 18.41
N THR A 52 -8.51 -13.48 17.31
CA THR A 52 -9.89 -12.98 17.34
C THR A 52 -10.86 -13.96 17.98
N LEU A 53 -10.58 -15.27 17.91
CA LEU A 53 -11.35 -16.31 18.61
C LEU A 53 -11.02 -16.39 20.10
N ARG A 54 -9.74 -16.20 20.50
CA ARG A 54 -9.30 -16.37 21.90
C ARG A 54 -9.34 -15.11 22.76
N HIS A 55 -9.27 -13.92 22.17
CA HIS A 55 -9.16 -12.65 22.92
C HIS A 55 -10.25 -11.64 22.52
N PRO A 56 -11.55 -11.95 22.73
CA PRO A 56 -12.63 -11.11 22.26
C PRO A 56 -12.63 -9.69 22.86
N GLY A 57 -12.08 -9.51 24.07
CA GLY A 57 -12.05 -8.25 24.83
C GLY A 57 -10.88 -7.31 24.54
N ARG A 58 -9.95 -7.64 23.63
CA ARG A 58 -8.85 -6.74 23.20
C ARG A 58 -9.20 -5.90 21.96
N ARG A 59 -10.48 -5.79 21.62
CA ARG A 59 -11.01 -5.08 20.44
C ARG A 59 -11.85 -3.89 20.88
N SER A 60 -11.84 -2.79 20.13
CA SER A 60 -12.73 -1.65 20.39
C SER A 60 -14.15 -1.91 19.90
N ALA A 61 -14.33 -2.82 18.93
CA ALA A 61 -15.63 -3.32 18.50
C ALA A 61 -15.85 -4.71 19.10
N ALA A 62 -16.69 -4.79 20.14
CA ALA A 62 -17.12 -6.07 20.69
C ALA A 62 -17.71 -6.93 19.56
N GLU A 63 -17.29 -8.19 19.48
CA GLU A 63 -17.84 -9.24 18.60
C GLU A 63 -17.46 -9.25 17.10
N ALA A 64 -16.77 -8.24 16.55
CA ALA A 64 -16.35 -8.27 15.14
C ALA A 64 -15.04 -9.07 14.92
N ASN A 65 -15.08 -10.10 14.06
CA ASN A 65 -13.90 -10.80 13.56
C ASN A 65 -13.90 -10.81 12.02
N GLY A 66 -12.73 -11.04 11.41
CA GLY A 66 -12.61 -11.28 9.97
C GLY A 66 -13.31 -12.56 9.50
N CYS A 67 -13.85 -13.35 10.44
CA CYS A 67 -14.58 -14.59 10.19
C CYS A 67 -15.99 -14.37 9.65
N LYS A 68 -16.64 -13.22 9.94
CA LYS A 68 -17.96 -12.89 9.36
C LYS A 68 -17.77 -12.61 7.87
N PRO A 69 -18.60 -13.21 6.99
CA PRO A 69 -18.37 -13.19 5.56
C PRO A 69 -18.37 -11.74 5.07
N LEU A 70 -17.25 -11.28 4.49
CA LEU A 70 -17.33 -10.33 3.38
C LEU A 70 -17.64 -11.05 2.06
N GLN A 71 -17.61 -12.40 2.05
CA GLN A 71 -18.02 -13.26 0.92
C GLN A 71 -17.42 -12.78 -0.42
N VAL A 72 -16.23 -12.18 -0.39
CA VAL A 72 -15.55 -11.76 -1.62
C VAL A 72 -15.26 -12.98 -2.48
N LEU A 73 -14.99 -14.13 -1.86
CA LEU A 73 -14.76 -15.40 -2.54
C LEU A 73 -15.94 -15.89 -3.41
N ASN A 74 -17.17 -15.81 -2.91
CA ASN A 74 -18.37 -16.22 -3.67
C ASN A 74 -18.95 -15.08 -4.52
N SER A 75 -18.81 -13.82 -4.08
CA SER A 75 -19.37 -12.66 -4.78
C SER A 75 -18.44 -12.06 -5.84
N MET A 76 -17.12 -12.28 -5.79
CA MET A 76 -16.24 -11.97 -6.94
C MET A 76 -16.60 -12.84 -8.13
N VAL A 77 -16.94 -14.11 -7.92
CA VAL A 77 -17.48 -14.96 -8.98
C VAL A 77 -18.73 -14.30 -9.57
N GLN A 78 -19.72 -13.90 -8.76
CA GLN A 78 -20.96 -13.28 -9.26
C GLN A 78 -20.79 -11.87 -9.87
N ASN A 79 -19.89 -11.05 -9.34
CA ASN A 79 -19.62 -9.70 -9.84
C ASN A 79 -18.76 -9.70 -11.12
N ILE A 80 -17.97 -10.76 -11.33
CA ILE A 80 -17.20 -10.98 -12.57
C ILE A 80 -18.03 -11.72 -13.63
N THR A 81 -18.97 -12.60 -13.23
CA THR A 81 -19.89 -13.29 -14.17
C THR A 81 -20.75 -12.31 -14.98
N ARG A 82 -21.00 -11.10 -14.47
CA ARG A 82 -21.72 -10.04 -15.21
C ARG A 82 -20.90 -9.42 -16.37
N TRP A 83 -19.61 -9.72 -16.48
CA TRP A 83 -18.72 -9.26 -17.56
C TRP A 83 -18.33 -10.39 -18.54
N GLU A 84 -18.41 -11.67 -18.11
CA GLU A 84 -17.99 -12.84 -18.90
C GLU A 84 -18.97 -13.31 -19.99
N ILE A 85 -20.17 -12.73 -20.12
CA ILE A 85 -21.06 -13.03 -21.25
C ILE A 85 -20.47 -12.51 -22.59
N MET A 86 -19.36 -11.75 -22.57
CA MET A 86 -18.82 -11.16 -23.80
C MET A 86 -17.59 -11.84 -24.41
N HIS A 87 -16.73 -12.59 -23.70
CA HIS A 87 -15.43 -13.02 -24.29
C HIS A 87 -14.98 -14.42 -23.83
N GLY A 88 -15.71 -15.45 -24.27
CA GLY A 88 -15.50 -16.82 -23.84
C GLY A 88 -14.08 -17.36 -24.03
N GLN A 89 -13.45 -17.78 -22.93
CA GLN A 89 -12.42 -18.83 -22.85
C GLN A 89 -12.29 -19.34 -21.39
N LYS A 90 -12.06 -20.64 -21.20
CA LYS A 90 -11.96 -21.32 -19.89
C LYS A 90 -10.55 -21.91 -19.69
N PRO A 91 -9.96 -21.84 -18.48
CA PRO A 91 -8.87 -22.73 -18.07
C PRO A 91 -9.31 -23.86 -17.11
N ARG A 92 -8.48 -24.91 -17.01
CA ARG A 92 -8.68 -26.18 -16.26
C ARG A 92 -7.74 -26.29 -15.04
N ARG A 93 -8.24 -26.92 -13.95
CA ARG A 93 -7.58 -27.71 -12.84
C ARG A 93 -7.15 -27.03 -11.49
N HIS A 94 -7.11 -27.89 -10.45
CA HIS A 94 -6.83 -27.82 -8.98
C HIS A 94 -7.54 -26.80 -8.04
N GLN A 95 -8.32 -27.32 -7.07
CA GLN A 95 -9.40 -26.59 -6.36
C GLN A 95 -8.97 -25.60 -5.26
N SER A 96 -7.85 -25.82 -4.55
CA SER A 96 -7.45 -24.92 -3.45
C SER A 96 -6.69 -23.67 -3.91
N LEU A 97 -5.96 -23.74 -5.03
CA LEU A 97 -5.23 -22.60 -5.63
C LEU A 97 -6.04 -21.85 -6.70
N GLN A 98 -7.12 -22.46 -7.20
CA GLN A 98 -8.08 -21.86 -8.14
C GLN A 98 -8.64 -20.50 -7.70
N GLN A 99 -8.67 -20.24 -6.39
CA GLN A 99 -9.23 -19.02 -5.83
C GLN A 99 -8.30 -17.81 -5.99
N VAL A 100 -6.98 -18.02 -6.01
CA VAL A 100 -5.97 -16.98 -6.30
C VAL A 100 -5.78 -16.87 -7.81
N ASP A 101 -5.75 -18.00 -8.51
CA ASP A 101 -5.62 -18.09 -9.97
C ASP A 101 -6.69 -17.28 -10.73
N ARG A 102 -7.97 -17.39 -10.33
CA ARG A 102 -9.06 -16.57 -10.89
C ARG A 102 -8.91 -15.06 -10.66
N ARG A 103 -8.11 -14.62 -9.68
CA ARG A 103 -7.85 -13.19 -9.41
C ARG A 103 -6.75 -12.63 -10.31
N VAL A 104 -5.79 -13.46 -10.68
CA VAL A 104 -4.64 -13.08 -11.50
C VAL A 104 -5.04 -12.98 -12.97
N ASP A 105 -5.89 -13.89 -13.48
CA ASP A 105 -6.38 -13.87 -14.87
C ASP A 105 -7.32 -12.71 -15.24
N ARG A 106 -7.83 -11.96 -14.26
CA ARG A 106 -8.96 -11.02 -14.45
C ARG A 106 -8.71 -9.63 -13.85
N GLN A 107 -7.44 -9.22 -13.76
CA GLN A 107 -7.07 -7.87 -13.34
C GLN A 107 -7.45 -6.86 -14.43
N TRP A 108 -8.13 -5.80 -14.03
CA TRP A 108 -8.65 -4.75 -14.88
C TRP A 108 -7.50 -3.98 -15.56
N ASP A 109 -7.57 -3.78 -16.88
CA ASP A 109 -6.57 -3.11 -17.73
C ASP A 109 -6.24 -1.62 -17.36
N SER A 110 -6.63 -1.13 -16.18
CA SER A 110 -6.28 0.22 -15.73
C SER A 110 -6.14 0.42 -14.22
N ALA A 111 -6.31 -0.62 -13.39
CA ALA A 111 -6.09 -0.51 -11.95
C ALA A 111 -5.50 -1.83 -11.43
N ILE A 112 -4.20 -1.81 -11.14
CA ILE A 112 -3.52 -2.97 -10.56
C ILE A 112 -4.00 -3.11 -9.11
N CYS A 113 -4.61 -4.24 -8.77
CA CYS A 113 -5.00 -4.54 -7.39
C CYS A 113 -3.80 -5.20 -6.71
N TYR A 114 -3.15 -4.48 -5.79
CA TYR A 114 -2.04 -5.05 -5.03
C TYR A 114 -2.61 -5.86 -3.89
N SER A 115 -2.42 -7.17 -3.95
CA SER A 115 -2.86 -8.09 -2.90
C SER A 115 -1.87 -9.24 -2.72
N PHE A 116 -0.58 -8.95 -2.60
CA PHE A 116 0.40 -9.99 -2.30
C PHE A 116 1.54 -9.48 -1.41
N PRO A 117 1.35 -9.33 -0.08
CA PRO A 117 2.38 -9.85 0.79
C PRO A 117 2.40 -11.37 0.61
N LEU A 118 3.59 -11.96 0.45
CA LEU A 118 3.83 -13.41 0.44
C LEU A 118 3.55 -14.02 1.83
N GLY A 119 2.35 -13.77 2.36
CA GLY A 119 2.04 -13.82 3.77
C GLY A 119 2.12 -12.42 4.33
N SER A 120 0.99 -11.91 4.83
CA SER A 120 1.12 -10.95 5.92
C SER A 120 1.97 -11.64 6.99
N SER A 121 2.98 -10.96 7.54
CA SER A 121 3.75 -11.41 8.72
C SER A 121 2.85 -11.96 9.85
N LYS A 122 1.57 -11.60 9.80
CA LYS A 122 0.45 -11.99 10.65
C LYS A 122 -0.13 -13.40 10.41
N CYS A 123 0.45 -14.22 9.53
CA CYS A 123 0.03 -15.62 9.28
C CYS A 123 0.96 -16.70 9.89
N PHE A 124 2.15 -16.34 10.39
CA PHE A 124 3.15 -17.32 10.83
C PHE A 124 3.14 -17.55 12.34
N GLY A 125 3.03 -18.80 12.77
CA GLY A 125 2.97 -19.21 14.18
C GLY A 125 4.23 -18.88 15.01
N ARG A 126 4.27 -19.37 16.26
CA ARG A 126 5.19 -19.01 17.37
C ARG A 126 6.70 -18.97 17.07
N ARG A 127 7.17 -19.43 15.91
CA ARG A 127 8.54 -19.30 15.42
C ARG A 127 8.47 -19.13 13.90
N VAL A 128 8.80 -17.94 13.39
CA VAL A 128 9.08 -17.80 11.95
C VAL A 128 10.46 -18.40 11.75
N HIS A 129 10.52 -19.66 11.32
CA HIS A 129 11.75 -20.22 10.78
C HIS A 129 11.92 -19.63 9.38
N GLY A 130 13.12 -19.13 9.07
CA GLY A 130 13.39 -18.49 7.77
C GLY A 130 13.04 -19.40 6.58
N ASP A 131 13.21 -20.71 6.77
CA ASP A 131 12.94 -21.72 5.75
C ASP A 131 11.44 -21.83 5.43
N ASP A 132 10.55 -21.84 6.45
CA ASP A 132 9.10 -21.94 6.23
C ASP A 132 8.54 -20.76 5.41
N PHE A 133 9.05 -19.55 5.66
CA PHE A 133 8.65 -18.36 4.89
C PHE A 133 9.14 -18.43 3.45
N VAL A 134 10.37 -18.90 3.25
CA VAL A 134 10.96 -19.04 1.91
C VAL A 134 10.23 -20.12 1.11
N ASP A 135 9.86 -21.24 1.73
CA ASP A 135 9.09 -22.29 1.07
C ASP A 135 7.71 -21.78 0.63
N PHE A 136 7.03 -21.01 1.49
CA PHE A 136 5.78 -20.36 1.12
C PHE A 136 5.96 -19.38 -0.06
N ALA A 137 7.01 -18.55 -0.01
CA ALA A 137 7.34 -17.62 -1.07
C ALA A 137 7.65 -18.35 -2.39
N ASP A 138 8.38 -19.46 -2.32
CA ASP A 138 8.76 -20.30 -3.45
C ASP A 138 7.53 -20.85 -4.18
N ILE A 139 6.56 -21.40 -3.43
CA ILE A 139 5.28 -21.87 -3.97
C ILE A 139 4.55 -20.72 -4.69
N CYS A 140 4.51 -19.53 -4.10
CA CYS A 140 3.84 -18.39 -4.72
C CYS A 140 4.54 -17.95 -6.01
N PHE A 141 5.87 -17.86 -6.02
CA PHE A 141 6.65 -17.50 -7.19
C PHE A 141 6.48 -18.51 -8.32
N TRP A 142 6.49 -19.80 -7.98
CA TRP A 142 6.27 -20.87 -8.93
C TRP A 142 4.86 -20.83 -9.53
N GLU A 143 3.82 -20.69 -8.70
CA GLU A 143 2.43 -20.77 -9.14
C GLU A 143 1.96 -19.52 -9.90
N PHE A 144 2.40 -18.32 -9.50
CA PHE A 144 1.84 -17.08 -10.03
C PHE A 144 2.84 -16.17 -10.75
N GLY A 145 4.14 -16.45 -10.70
CA GLY A 145 5.15 -15.55 -11.25
C GLY A 145 5.21 -15.50 -12.79
N ASP A 146 4.48 -16.38 -13.47
CA ASP A 146 4.19 -16.26 -14.89
C ASP A 146 3.42 -14.96 -15.21
N ARG A 147 2.52 -14.53 -14.30
CA ARG A 147 1.64 -13.36 -14.44
C ARG A 147 1.93 -12.23 -13.45
N VAL A 148 2.28 -12.53 -12.21
CA VAL A 148 2.60 -11.55 -11.16
C VAL A 148 4.04 -11.07 -11.33
N LYS A 149 4.20 -9.76 -11.59
CA LYS A 149 5.50 -9.13 -11.88
C LYS A 149 6.01 -8.21 -10.80
N ASP A 150 5.21 -7.87 -9.80
CA ASP A 150 5.63 -7.04 -8.67
C ASP A 150 5.21 -7.73 -7.37
N TRP A 151 6.19 -8.05 -6.53
CA TRP A 151 6.02 -8.81 -5.29
C TRP A 151 6.47 -7.97 -4.11
N ALA A 152 5.63 -7.86 -3.07
CA ALA A 152 6.08 -7.38 -1.76
C ALA A 152 6.23 -8.59 -0.84
N THR A 153 7.40 -8.82 -0.25
CA THR A 153 7.55 -9.98 0.66
C THR A 153 6.80 -9.74 1.98
N LEU A 154 6.91 -8.53 2.52
CA LEU A 154 6.35 -8.14 3.82
C LEU A 154 5.64 -6.79 3.70
N ASN A 155 4.50 -6.67 4.38
CA ASN A 155 3.79 -5.41 4.63
C ASN A 155 4.02 -5.00 6.09
N GLU A 156 4.52 -3.78 6.29
CA GLU A 156 4.61 -3.11 7.59
C GLU A 156 5.30 -3.94 8.69
N PRO A 157 6.56 -4.38 8.50
CA PRO A 157 7.27 -5.17 9.49
C PRO A 157 7.41 -4.44 10.83
N TYR A 158 7.52 -3.10 10.81
CA TYR A 158 7.49 -2.25 12.00
C TYR A 158 6.13 -2.33 12.70
N ARG A 159 5.02 -2.00 12.01
CA ARG A 159 3.67 -2.09 12.60
C ARG A 159 3.37 -3.46 13.19
N PHE A 160 3.72 -4.52 12.45
CA PHE A 160 3.54 -5.89 12.91
C PHE A 160 4.23 -6.15 14.24
N THR A 161 5.48 -5.73 14.36
CA THR A 161 6.30 -5.93 15.55
C THR A 161 5.73 -5.14 16.73
N ILE A 162 5.45 -3.85 16.55
CA ILE A 162 5.01 -3.00 17.64
C ILE A 162 3.63 -3.42 18.14
N SER A 163 2.66 -3.58 17.24
CA SER A 163 1.31 -3.91 17.69
C SER A 163 1.19 -5.35 18.21
N GLY A 164 2.03 -6.27 17.71
CA GLY A 164 1.98 -7.70 18.07
C GLY A 164 2.82 -8.12 19.28
N TYR A 165 3.96 -7.45 19.52
CA TYR A 165 4.98 -7.83 20.52
C TYR A 165 5.36 -6.72 21.50
N VAL A 166 4.88 -5.49 21.29
CA VAL A 166 5.10 -4.36 22.21
C VAL A 166 3.78 -3.97 22.88
N GLU A 167 2.79 -3.59 22.08
CA GLU A 167 1.47 -3.15 22.56
C GLU A 167 0.55 -4.34 22.90
N GLY A 168 0.76 -5.50 22.23
CA GLY A 168 -0.03 -6.72 22.43
C GLY A 168 -1.49 -6.60 21.96
N VAL A 169 -1.79 -5.62 21.10
CA VAL A 169 -3.13 -5.34 20.57
C VAL A 169 -3.40 -6.11 19.27
N TYR A 170 -2.36 -6.53 18.55
CA TYR A 170 -2.45 -7.37 17.35
C TYR A 170 -1.94 -8.79 17.66
N PRO A 171 -2.26 -9.80 16.85
CA PRO A 171 -1.69 -11.13 17.00
C PRO A 171 -0.15 -11.10 16.92
N PRO A 172 0.55 -11.92 17.72
CA PRO A 172 0.02 -12.93 18.64
C PRO A 172 -0.48 -12.38 19.99
N GLY A 173 -0.49 -11.06 20.20
CA GLY A 173 -1.00 -10.44 21.43
C GLY A 173 0.01 -10.44 22.57
N ARG A 174 1.30 -10.45 22.24
CA ARG A 174 2.40 -10.47 23.21
C ARG A 174 2.79 -9.04 23.56
N GLY A 175 3.01 -8.76 24.85
CA GLY A 175 3.24 -7.39 25.33
C GLY A 175 2.02 -6.70 25.96
N GLY A 176 2.04 -5.36 26.00
CA GLY A 176 1.05 -4.54 26.70
C GLY A 176 1.05 -4.73 28.23
N LYS A 177 -0.12 -4.57 28.86
CA LYS A 177 -0.33 -4.90 30.29
C LYS A 177 -0.42 -6.42 30.56
N GLY A 178 -0.30 -7.26 29.53
CA GLY A 178 -0.33 -8.72 29.65
C GLY A 178 1.00 -9.30 30.14
N GLU A 179 0.90 -10.39 30.91
CA GLU A 179 2.04 -11.10 31.50
C GLU A 179 2.84 -11.96 30.49
N GLU A 180 2.27 -12.28 29.32
CA GLU A 180 2.96 -13.08 28.30
C GLU A 180 3.81 -12.21 27.35
N GLY A 181 5.10 -12.58 27.23
CA GLY A 181 6.06 -12.00 26.29
C GLY A 181 7.16 -11.17 26.96
N ASP A 182 8.26 -11.01 26.25
CA ASP A 182 9.41 -10.19 26.68
C ASP A 182 9.56 -8.92 25.82
N PRO A 183 9.01 -7.76 26.24
CA PRO A 183 9.10 -6.52 25.46
C PRO A 183 10.52 -5.96 25.38
N GLU A 184 11.44 -6.50 26.18
CA GLU A 184 12.84 -6.13 26.19
C GLU A 184 13.64 -6.83 25.07
N THR A 185 13.18 -7.98 24.54
CA THR A 185 13.95 -8.77 23.55
C THR A 185 13.13 -9.26 22.37
N GLU A 186 11.85 -9.58 22.54
CA GLU A 186 11.01 -10.12 21.47
C GLU A 186 10.83 -9.16 20.30
N PRO A 187 10.55 -7.86 20.47
CA PRO A 187 10.39 -6.94 19.35
C PRO A 187 11.62 -6.91 18.43
N TYR A 188 12.81 -6.94 19.03
CA TYR A 188 14.07 -6.96 18.29
C TYR A 188 14.31 -8.29 17.58
N THR A 189 14.01 -9.40 18.25
CA THR A 189 14.13 -10.75 17.68
C THR A 189 13.19 -10.95 16.49
N VAL A 190 11.94 -10.47 16.61
CA VAL A 190 10.94 -10.54 15.54
C VAL A 190 11.36 -9.68 14.36
N SER A 191 11.79 -8.44 14.60
CA SER A 191 12.26 -7.54 13.53
C SER A 191 13.46 -8.14 12.78
N TYR A 192 14.43 -8.69 13.52
CA TYR A 192 15.56 -9.41 12.95
C TYR A 192 15.14 -10.59 12.06
N ASN A 193 14.21 -11.42 12.54
CA ASN A 193 13.73 -12.58 11.78
C ASN A 193 12.96 -12.16 10.52
N LEU A 194 12.12 -11.13 10.60
CA LEU A 194 11.38 -10.60 9.44
C LEU A 194 12.32 -10.12 8.34
N LEU A 195 13.37 -9.37 8.70
CA LEU A 195 14.36 -8.89 7.74
C LEU A 195 15.11 -10.04 7.08
N ASN A 196 15.50 -11.07 7.84
CA ASN A 196 16.14 -12.27 7.28
C ASN A 196 15.19 -13.08 6.37
N CYS A 197 13.90 -13.19 6.73
CA CYS A 197 12.89 -13.85 5.90
C CYS A 197 12.70 -13.13 4.56
N HIS A 198 12.59 -11.80 4.61
CA HIS A 198 12.55 -10.96 3.40
C HIS A 198 13.79 -11.17 2.53
N ALA A 199 14.98 -11.06 3.12
CA ALA A 199 16.24 -11.23 2.39
C ALA A 199 16.33 -12.61 1.73
N ALA A 200 15.99 -13.68 2.45
CA ALA A 200 16.03 -15.03 1.93
C ALA A 200 15.03 -15.24 0.78
N ALA A 201 13.79 -14.73 0.90
CA ALA A 201 12.79 -14.81 -0.17
C ALA A 201 13.19 -13.99 -1.41
N TYR A 202 13.77 -12.79 -1.22
CA TYR A 202 14.32 -12.00 -2.33
C TYR A 202 15.41 -12.77 -3.07
N ARG A 203 16.37 -13.37 -2.35
CA ARG A 203 17.46 -14.13 -2.97
C ARG A 203 16.97 -15.42 -3.63
N LYS A 204 15.92 -16.06 -3.11
CA LYS A 204 15.23 -17.19 -3.78
C LYS A 204 14.67 -16.74 -5.13
N TYR A 205 13.95 -15.62 -5.17
CA TYR A 205 13.42 -15.05 -6.42
C TYR A 205 14.54 -14.67 -7.40
N GLU A 206 15.54 -13.94 -6.91
CA GLU A 206 16.67 -13.47 -7.70
C GLU A 206 17.38 -14.62 -8.41
N LYS A 207 17.66 -15.70 -7.66
CA LYS A 207 18.39 -16.86 -8.16
C LYS A 207 17.53 -17.72 -9.11
N ASP A 208 16.33 -18.07 -8.68
CA ASP A 208 15.57 -19.15 -9.33
C ASP A 208 14.54 -18.62 -10.34
N TYR A 209 14.07 -17.37 -10.17
CA TYR A 209 12.92 -16.86 -10.93
C TYR A 209 13.18 -15.62 -11.78
N LYS A 210 14.10 -14.74 -11.37
CA LYS A 210 14.30 -13.43 -11.99
C LYS A 210 14.60 -13.51 -13.49
N ALA A 211 15.46 -14.44 -13.91
CA ALA A 211 15.91 -14.57 -15.29
C ALA A 211 14.76 -14.84 -16.29
N HIS A 212 13.78 -15.66 -15.89
CA HIS A 212 12.69 -16.06 -16.79
C HIS A 212 11.36 -15.33 -16.53
N GLN A 213 11.07 -14.90 -15.30
CA GLN A 213 9.80 -14.24 -14.96
C GLN A 213 9.89 -12.72 -15.09
N LYS A 214 11.10 -12.16 -14.96
CA LYS A 214 11.39 -10.72 -15.10
C LYS A 214 10.59 -9.82 -14.15
N GLY A 215 10.09 -10.35 -13.03
CA GLY A 215 9.41 -9.57 -12.01
C GLY A 215 10.37 -8.81 -11.09
N LYS A 216 9.80 -7.98 -10.23
CA LYS A 216 10.46 -7.19 -9.19
C LYS A 216 9.99 -7.67 -7.82
N VAL A 217 10.91 -7.74 -6.86
CA VAL A 217 10.60 -8.10 -5.47
C VAL A 217 11.04 -6.98 -4.55
N GLY A 218 10.14 -6.50 -3.69
CA GLY A 218 10.37 -5.43 -2.75
C GLY A 218 9.84 -5.75 -1.35
N ILE A 219 9.87 -4.73 -0.51
CA ILE A 219 9.34 -4.75 0.86
C ILE A 219 8.63 -3.43 1.13
N THR A 220 7.54 -3.49 1.90
CA THR A 220 6.71 -2.33 2.22
C THR A 220 6.83 -1.93 3.68
N PHE A 221 7.18 -0.68 3.94
CA PHE A 221 7.25 -0.10 5.28
C PHE A 221 6.08 0.88 5.53
N ASP A 222 5.51 0.81 6.74
CA ASP A 222 4.70 1.92 7.25
C ASP A 222 5.61 2.99 7.82
N THR A 223 5.36 4.24 7.43
CA THR A 223 6.08 5.37 8.00
C THR A 223 5.24 6.63 7.98
N ASN A 224 5.40 7.42 9.04
CA ASN A 224 4.89 8.77 9.12
C ASN A 224 6.05 9.73 8.92
N PHE A 225 5.74 10.95 8.49
CA PHE A 225 6.71 12.04 8.63
C PHE A 225 6.72 12.58 10.06
N PHE A 226 7.89 12.95 10.57
CA PHE A 226 8.03 13.49 11.92
C PHE A 226 8.64 14.89 11.93
N LYS A 227 8.00 15.82 12.65
CA LYS A 227 8.53 17.14 13.00
C LYS A 227 8.86 17.20 14.50
N PRO A 228 9.86 17.97 14.96
CA PRO A 228 10.13 18.12 16.39
C PRO A 228 8.98 18.83 17.10
N TYR A 229 8.47 18.25 18.20
CA TYR A 229 7.27 18.74 18.89
C TYR A 229 7.40 20.19 19.40
N ARG A 230 8.52 20.51 20.06
CA ARG A 230 8.82 21.85 20.58
C ARG A 230 9.54 22.76 19.57
N GLY A 231 9.56 22.37 18.29
CA GLY A 231 10.21 23.12 17.21
C GLY A 231 11.69 22.79 17.00
N SER A 232 12.25 23.30 15.90
CA SER A 232 13.60 22.96 15.40
C SER A 232 14.76 23.45 16.29
N SER A 233 14.51 24.40 17.19
CA SER A 233 15.49 24.88 18.17
C SER A 233 15.66 23.92 19.37
N ASN A 234 14.71 23.00 19.59
CA ASN A 234 14.80 22.01 20.66
C ASN A 234 15.60 20.78 20.21
N LYS A 235 16.86 20.69 20.64
CA LYS A 235 17.77 19.61 20.22
C LYS A 235 17.28 18.21 20.63
N ASP A 236 16.58 18.09 21.76
CA ASP A 236 16.08 16.79 22.21
C ASP A 236 14.99 16.27 21.26
N ASP A 237 14.04 17.12 20.87
CA ASP A 237 12.99 16.73 19.93
C ASP A 237 13.53 16.51 18.51
N VAL A 238 14.57 17.26 18.11
CA VAL A 238 15.29 16.99 16.85
C VAL A 238 15.93 15.60 16.89
N ASN A 239 16.57 15.21 18.00
CA ASN A 239 17.10 13.87 18.18
C ASN A 239 15.97 12.82 18.22
N ALA A 240 14.83 13.14 18.82
CA ALA A 240 13.66 12.25 18.88
C ALA A 240 13.07 11.97 17.48
N VAL A 241 13.14 12.93 16.55
CA VAL A 241 12.79 12.69 15.14
C VAL A 241 13.74 11.68 14.50
N GLN A 242 15.05 11.81 14.73
CA GLN A 242 16.03 10.84 14.25
C GLN A 242 15.78 9.45 14.84
N TYR A 243 15.51 9.34 16.15
CA TYR A 243 15.20 8.07 16.80
C TYR A 243 13.92 7.43 16.24
N ALA A 244 12.90 8.24 15.89
CA ALA A 244 11.69 7.73 15.26
C ALA A 244 11.97 6.98 13.95
N TYR A 245 12.88 7.51 13.12
CA TYR A 245 13.25 6.84 11.87
C TYR A 245 14.21 5.65 12.09
N ASP A 246 15.10 5.74 13.07
CA ASP A 246 16.03 4.65 13.40
C ASP A 246 15.28 3.39 13.86
N PHE A 247 14.23 3.58 14.67
CA PHE A 247 13.39 2.49 15.16
C PHE A 247 12.30 2.05 14.16
N MET A 248 12.40 2.40 12.87
CA MET A 248 11.53 1.89 11.79
C MET A 248 12.19 0.83 10.89
N PHE A 249 13.45 0.47 11.16
CA PHE A 249 14.15 -0.68 10.53
C PHE A 249 14.47 -0.56 9.04
N LEU A 250 14.57 0.65 8.49
CA LEU A 250 14.97 0.82 7.08
C LEU A 250 16.49 0.69 6.87
N GLU A 251 17.29 1.15 7.83
CA GLU A 251 18.77 1.16 7.73
C GLU A 251 19.43 -0.22 7.55
N PRO A 252 18.95 -1.32 8.18
CA PRO A 252 19.49 -2.65 7.93
C PRO A 252 19.50 -3.06 6.45
N LEU A 253 18.51 -2.63 5.65
CA LEU A 253 18.42 -2.98 4.22
C LEU A 253 19.47 -2.28 3.36
N THR A 254 20.01 -1.14 3.83
CA THR A 254 20.94 -0.32 3.04
C THR A 254 22.36 -0.40 3.57
N LYS A 255 22.55 -0.52 4.89
CA LYS A 255 23.87 -0.56 5.54
C LYS A 255 24.20 -1.89 6.21
N GLY A 256 23.23 -2.81 6.35
CA GLY A 256 23.45 -4.08 7.04
C GLY A 256 23.68 -3.94 8.55
N THR A 257 23.25 -2.86 9.17
CA THR A 257 23.42 -2.68 10.62
C THR A 257 22.17 -2.06 11.23
N TRP A 258 21.96 -2.32 12.51
CA TRP A 258 20.99 -1.57 13.28
C TRP A 258 21.49 -0.12 13.47
N PRO A 259 20.61 0.88 13.49
CA PRO A 259 21.01 2.25 13.77
C PRO A 259 21.75 2.39 15.11
N GLU A 260 22.68 3.35 15.19
CA GLU A 260 23.51 3.57 16.38
C GLU A 260 22.68 3.82 17.64
N SER A 261 21.61 4.63 17.52
CA SER A 261 20.68 4.91 18.62
C SER A 261 20.02 3.62 19.14
N MET A 262 19.58 2.75 18.24
CA MET A 262 18.99 1.46 18.57
C MET A 262 20.00 0.53 19.24
N GLN A 263 21.23 0.44 18.73
CA GLN A 263 22.30 -0.35 19.37
C GLN A 263 22.58 0.16 20.78
N LYS A 264 22.66 1.47 20.98
CA LYS A 264 22.93 2.11 22.28
C LYS A 264 21.81 1.84 23.29
N PHE A 265 20.57 2.12 22.92
CA PHE A 265 19.45 2.08 23.87
C PHE A 265 18.93 0.65 24.09
N ALA A 266 18.80 -0.16 23.04
CA ALA A 266 18.32 -1.53 23.18
C ALA A 266 19.28 -2.40 23.99
N THR A 267 20.59 -2.13 24.00
CA THR A 267 21.58 -2.90 24.77
C THR A 267 21.83 -2.36 26.17
N SER A 268 21.21 -1.25 26.56
CA SER A 268 21.37 -0.67 27.90
C SER A 268 20.95 -1.67 29.01
N PRO A 269 21.68 -1.74 30.14
CA PRO A 269 21.34 -2.60 31.27
C PRO A 269 19.94 -2.36 31.82
N THR A 270 19.27 -3.43 32.22
CA THR A 270 17.96 -3.41 32.88
C THR A 270 17.98 -4.29 34.13
N LYS A 271 16.95 -4.23 34.97
CA LYS A 271 16.83 -5.13 36.13
C LYS A 271 16.84 -6.61 35.72
N LYS A 272 16.25 -6.92 34.55
CA LYS A 272 16.20 -8.29 34.00
C LYS A 272 17.50 -8.67 33.31
N TYR A 273 18.18 -7.71 32.69
CA TYR A 273 19.42 -7.90 31.94
C TYR A 273 20.52 -6.96 32.49
N PRO A 274 21.14 -7.29 33.64
CA PRO A 274 22.08 -6.39 34.33
C PRO A 274 23.37 -6.13 33.53
N ASN A 275 23.71 -7.02 32.60
CA ASN A 275 24.86 -6.86 31.69
C ASN A 275 24.47 -6.27 30.32
N GLY A 276 23.25 -5.74 30.19
CA GLY A 276 22.69 -5.31 28.92
C GLY A 276 22.01 -6.43 28.13
N ARG A 277 21.03 -6.05 27.31
CA ARG A 277 20.34 -6.97 26.41
C ARG A 277 21.20 -7.21 25.17
N ARG A 278 21.06 -8.40 24.57
CA ARG A 278 21.75 -8.72 23.31
C ARG A 278 20.84 -8.41 22.14
N LEU A 279 21.11 -7.30 21.44
CA LEU A 279 20.51 -7.05 20.14
C LEU A 279 20.99 -8.11 19.13
N PRO A 280 20.10 -8.79 18.38
CA PRO A 280 20.52 -9.77 17.38
C PRO A 280 21.49 -9.17 16.36
N LYS A 281 22.56 -9.89 16.05
CA LYS A 281 23.55 -9.48 15.04
C LYS A 281 23.35 -10.30 13.77
N PHE A 282 23.48 -9.65 12.63
CA PHE A 282 23.55 -10.35 11.35
C PHE A 282 24.93 -11.00 11.20
N SER A 283 24.98 -12.25 10.75
CA SER A 283 26.22 -12.88 10.30
C SER A 283 26.64 -12.32 8.93
N ASP A 284 27.90 -12.54 8.54
CA ASP A 284 28.40 -12.06 7.23
C ASP A 284 27.55 -12.59 6.05
N ASP A 285 27.14 -13.86 6.09
CA ASP A 285 26.22 -14.45 5.10
C ASP A 285 24.86 -13.75 5.08
N GLN A 286 24.31 -13.41 6.25
CA GLN A 286 23.04 -12.67 6.33
C GLN A 286 23.18 -11.25 5.80
N LEU A 287 24.30 -10.58 6.04
CA LEU A 287 24.57 -9.24 5.52
C LEU A 287 24.61 -9.22 3.99
N VAL A 288 25.30 -10.19 3.39
CA VAL A 288 25.34 -10.35 1.92
C VAL A 288 23.93 -10.55 1.36
N LYS A 289 23.09 -11.33 2.05
CA LYS A 289 21.70 -11.55 1.62
C LYS A 289 20.83 -10.31 1.79
N LEU A 290 20.97 -9.59 2.90
CA LEU A 290 20.10 -8.48 3.32
C LEU A 290 20.37 -7.17 2.58
N ILE A 291 21.63 -6.78 2.41
CA ILE A 291 21.96 -5.48 1.84
C ILE A 291 21.48 -5.42 0.39
N GLY A 292 20.63 -4.43 0.09
CA GLY A 292 20.09 -4.20 -1.25
C GLY A 292 19.07 -5.23 -1.73
N SER A 293 18.48 -6.05 -0.85
CA SER A 293 17.54 -7.14 -1.17
C SER A 293 16.14 -6.69 -1.61
N TYR A 294 16.06 -5.69 -2.48
CA TYR A 294 14.78 -5.14 -2.96
C TYR A 294 14.98 -4.54 -4.35
N ASP A 295 14.01 -4.67 -5.25
CA ASP A 295 13.97 -4.01 -6.56
C ASP A 295 13.15 -2.71 -6.51
N PHE A 296 12.23 -2.62 -5.55
CA PHE A 296 11.48 -1.42 -5.21
C PHE A 296 11.28 -1.35 -3.68
N LEU A 297 11.09 -0.13 -3.16
CA LEU A 297 10.72 0.12 -1.78
C LEU A 297 9.24 0.59 -1.72
N GLY A 298 8.41 -0.19 -1.04
CA GLY A 298 7.02 0.19 -0.74
C GLY A 298 6.96 1.12 0.47
N ILE A 299 6.14 2.17 0.38
CA ILE A 299 5.86 3.10 1.47
C ILE A 299 4.34 3.18 1.67
N ASN A 300 3.89 2.82 2.86
CA ASN A 300 2.54 3.08 3.34
C ASN A 300 2.56 4.42 4.07
N TYR A 301 1.91 5.43 3.50
CA TYR A 301 1.88 6.79 4.05
C TYR A 301 0.45 7.27 4.26
N TYR A 302 0.18 7.72 5.48
CA TYR A 302 -1.14 8.22 5.88
C TYR A 302 -1.11 9.62 6.50
N THR A 303 -0.06 9.98 7.24
CA THR A 303 -0.06 11.23 8.03
C THR A 303 1.35 11.65 8.42
N ALA A 304 1.47 12.87 8.91
CA ALA A 304 2.61 13.34 9.68
C ALA A 304 2.26 13.40 11.18
N ASN A 305 3.29 13.35 12.03
CA ASN A 305 3.19 13.53 13.47
C ASN A 305 4.31 14.45 13.98
N PHE A 306 4.17 14.92 15.20
CA PHE A 306 5.29 15.46 15.95
C PHE A 306 6.01 14.35 16.72
N SER A 307 7.31 14.48 16.91
CA SER A 307 8.11 13.61 17.78
C SER A 307 8.60 14.43 18.97
N GLN A 308 8.26 13.97 20.16
CA GLN A 308 8.71 14.55 21.42
C GLN A 308 9.70 13.60 22.08
N PHE A 309 10.84 14.12 22.54
CA PHE A 309 11.77 13.34 23.33
C PHE A 309 11.12 12.85 24.62
N GLN A 310 11.30 11.56 24.91
CA GLN A 310 10.83 10.96 26.14
C GLN A 310 11.95 10.12 26.76
N ALA A 311 12.47 10.56 27.90
CA ALA A 311 13.39 9.75 28.69
C ALA A 311 12.65 8.54 29.30
N PRO A 312 13.34 7.42 29.57
CA PRO A 312 12.77 6.32 30.33
C PRO A 312 12.25 6.81 31.69
N ALA A 313 11.01 6.46 32.03
CA ALA A 313 10.38 6.83 33.29
C ALA A 313 10.23 5.60 34.21
N PRO A 314 10.33 5.75 35.55
CA PRO A 314 10.34 4.61 36.49
C PRO A 314 9.09 3.71 36.45
N ASP A 315 7.94 4.27 36.06
CA ASP A 315 6.63 3.63 36.01
C ASP A 315 6.28 3.04 34.63
N VAL A 316 7.14 3.24 33.63
CA VAL A 316 6.97 2.70 32.28
C VAL A 316 7.67 1.35 32.20
N ARG A 317 6.94 0.32 31.72
CA ARG A 317 7.50 -1.02 31.49
C ARG A 317 8.69 -0.91 30.53
N ILE A 318 9.86 -1.32 30.99
CA ILE A 318 11.10 -1.33 30.21
C ILE A 318 10.92 -2.22 28.97
N GLY A 319 11.37 -1.74 27.82
CA GLY A 319 11.34 -2.44 26.54
C GLY A 319 11.40 -1.48 25.36
N TYR A 320 10.89 -1.91 24.21
CA TYR A 320 10.96 -1.13 22.96
C TYR A 320 10.48 0.32 23.09
N LEU A 321 9.35 0.58 23.79
CA LEU A 321 8.80 1.92 23.93
C LEU A 321 9.66 2.84 24.79
N THR A 322 10.39 2.29 25.77
CA THR A 322 11.37 3.08 26.54
C THR A 322 12.66 3.25 25.77
N ASP A 323 13.10 2.23 25.02
CA ASP A 323 14.38 2.23 24.30
C ASP A 323 14.39 3.19 23.11
N ARG A 324 13.23 3.47 22.51
CA ARG A 324 13.14 4.39 21.36
C ARG A 324 13.34 5.87 21.74
N HIS A 325 13.21 6.25 23.01
CA HIS A 325 13.44 7.61 23.51
C HIS A 325 12.59 8.73 22.84
N TYR A 326 11.45 8.38 22.25
CA TYR A 326 10.51 9.35 21.69
C TYR A 326 9.06 8.91 21.90
N THR A 327 8.14 9.88 21.86
CA THR A 327 6.71 9.64 21.71
C THR A 327 6.15 10.43 20.53
N PRO A 328 5.39 9.79 19.63
CA PRO A 328 4.68 10.51 18.59
C PRO A 328 3.50 11.27 19.21
N SER A 329 3.29 12.49 18.74
CA SER A 329 2.16 13.35 19.09
C SER A 329 1.42 13.77 17.82
N GLY A 330 0.16 13.31 17.70
CA GLY A 330 -0.69 13.53 16.53
C GLY A 330 -1.87 12.56 16.53
N SER A 331 -2.86 12.81 15.67
CA SER A 331 -4.04 11.94 15.53
C SER A 331 -3.91 11.03 14.31
N TRP A 332 -4.72 9.96 14.29
CA TRP A 332 -4.74 9.03 13.16
C TRP A 332 -5.55 9.59 11.99
N VAL A 333 -4.81 9.75 10.87
CA VAL A 333 -5.08 10.28 9.53
C VAL A 333 -5.49 11.76 9.42
N TYR A 334 -4.49 12.64 9.49
CA TYR A 334 -4.60 14.02 9.00
C TYR A 334 -4.13 14.15 7.55
N LEU A 335 -4.65 15.15 6.83
CA LEU A 335 -4.22 15.48 5.48
C LEU A 335 -2.88 16.23 5.53
N CYS A 336 -1.78 15.50 5.32
CA CYS A 336 -0.39 16.02 5.37
C CYS A 336 0.37 15.71 4.07
N PRO A 337 0.00 16.34 2.93
CA PRO A 337 0.59 16.01 1.63
C PRO A 337 2.02 16.54 1.46
N GLU A 338 2.34 17.74 1.96
CA GLU A 338 3.68 18.32 1.84
C GLU A 338 4.73 17.45 2.51
N GLU A 339 4.38 16.92 3.68
CA GLU A 339 5.22 16.00 4.44
C GLU A 339 5.47 14.65 3.74
N LEU A 340 4.60 14.21 2.81
CA LEU A 340 4.93 13.06 1.95
C LEU A 340 6.11 13.39 1.02
N THR A 341 6.15 14.61 0.47
CA THR A 341 7.28 15.04 -0.37
C THR A 341 8.58 15.04 0.43
N GLU A 342 8.53 15.62 1.64
CA GLU A 342 9.68 15.67 2.54
C GLU A 342 10.14 14.28 2.97
N LEU A 343 9.21 13.39 3.31
CA LEU A 343 9.53 11.99 3.64
C LEU A 343 10.23 11.28 2.48
N LEU A 344 9.73 11.45 1.26
CA LEU A 344 10.30 10.81 0.07
C LEU A 344 11.73 11.30 -0.23
N LEU A 345 11.98 12.60 -0.02
CA LEU A 345 13.33 13.18 -0.10
C LEU A 345 14.23 12.67 1.01
N LEU A 346 13.72 12.57 2.25
CA LEU A 346 14.45 12.00 3.38
C LEU A 346 14.84 10.55 3.08
N VAL A 347 13.93 9.74 2.56
CA VAL A 347 14.19 8.34 2.22
C VAL A 347 15.30 8.23 1.17
N LYS A 348 15.21 9.03 0.10
CA LYS A 348 16.25 9.11 -0.94
C LYS A 348 17.60 9.52 -0.36
N ASN A 349 17.65 10.60 0.43
CA ASN A 349 18.90 11.23 0.82
C ASN A 349 19.58 10.55 2.02
N LYS A 350 18.82 10.21 3.08
CA LYS A 350 19.35 9.60 4.30
C LYS A 350 19.73 8.13 4.09
N TYR A 351 18.90 7.39 3.34
CA TYR A 351 19.10 5.94 3.14
C TYR A 351 19.66 5.60 1.77
N HIS A 352 20.00 6.59 0.95
CA HIS A 352 20.54 6.41 -0.40
C HIS A 352 19.68 5.48 -1.29
N VAL A 353 18.36 5.56 -1.13
CA VAL A 353 17.43 4.78 -1.94
C VAL A 353 17.39 5.35 -3.36
N THR A 354 17.97 4.60 -4.30
CA THR A 354 18.00 4.95 -5.73
C THR A 354 17.04 4.11 -6.58
N LYS A 355 16.54 3.00 -6.03
CA LYS A 355 15.58 2.10 -6.67
C LYS A 355 14.17 2.71 -6.70
N ASP A 356 13.25 2.04 -7.39
CA ASP A 356 11.84 2.49 -7.49
C ASP A 356 11.22 2.61 -6.09
N ILE A 357 10.49 3.71 -5.85
CA ILE A 357 9.62 3.85 -4.68
C ILE A 357 8.18 3.69 -5.13
N ILE A 358 7.38 2.94 -4.40
CA ILE A 358 5.93 2.79 -4.66
C ILE A 358 5.19 3.24 -3.41
N ILE A 359 4.23 4.16 -3.55
CA ILE A 359 3.28 4.45 -2.46
C ILE A 359 2.25 3.32 -2.46
N THR A 360 2.49 2.30 -1.64
CA THR A 360 1.74 1.03 -1.62
C THR A 360 0.44 1.10 -0.85
N GLU A 361 0.33 2.06 0.08
CA GLU A 361 -0.93 2.42 0.73
C GLU A 361 -0.98 3.92 0.99
N ASN A 362 -2.10 4.54 0.61
CA ASN A 362 -2.43 5.91 0.94
C ASN A 362 -3.95 6.10 0.88
N GLY A 363 -4.56 6.62 1.94
CA GLY A 363 -6.01 6.80 1.98
C GLY A 363 -6.51 7.46 3.24
N SER A 364 -7.81 7.72 3.28
CA SER A 364 -8.47 8.33 4.43
C SER A 364 -9.53 7.42 5.04
N GLN A 365 -9.67 7.49 6.36
CA GLN A 365 -10.70 6.80 7.11
C GLN A 365 -12.01 7.60 7.14
N ASP A 366 -13.14 6.92 6.94
CA ASP A 366 -14.44 7.38 7.40
C ASP A 366 -14.92 6.52 8.58
N GLN A 367 -15.56 7.15 9.56
CA GLN A 367 -16.25 6.39 10.62
C GLN A 367 -17.54 5.77 10.10
N ASN A 368 -17.75 4.49 10.44
CA ASN A 368 -18.99 3.77 10.22
C ASN A 368 -20.00 4.12 11.31
N LEU A 369 -20.69 5.25 11.12
CA LEU A 369 -21.73 5.69 12.05
C LEU A 369 -23.09 5.10 11.64
N PRO A 370 -23.89 4.55 12.58
CA PRO A 370 -25.14 3.85 12.28
C PRO A 370 -26.25 4.76 11.75
N ASP A 371 -26.13 6.08 11.95
CA ASP A 371 -27.09 7.10 11.53
C ASP A 371 -26.81 7.68 10.14
N LYS A 372 -25.69 7.32 9.49
CA LYS A 372 -25.40 7.78 8.14
C LYS A 372 -26.31 7.11 7.12
N THR A 373 -27.01 7.93 6.34
CA THR A 373 -27.76 7.48 5.16
C THR A 373 -26.82 6.98 4.06
N PHE A 374 -27.33 6.14 3.16
CA PHE A 374 -26.58 5.67 2.00
C PHE A 374 -25.96 6.80 1.15
N VAL A 375 -26.66 7.93 1.02
CA VAL A 375 -26.16 9.12 0.29
C VAL A 375 -24.96 9.72 1.03
N GLN A 376 -25.05 9.88 2.35
CA GLN A 376 -23.95 10.43 3.16
C GLN A 376 -22.73 9.52 3.20
N VAL A 377 -22.90 8.19 3.19
CA VAL A 377 -21.77 7.26 3.15
C VAL A 377 -21.04 7.30 1.79
N ARG A 378 -21.75 7.60 0.71
CA ARG A 378 -21.16 7.73 -0.63
C ARG A 378 -20.50 9.08 -0.88
N ASP A 379 -20.88 10.12 -0.13
CA ASP A 379 -20.25 11.43 -0.20
C ASP A 379 -18.95 11.47 0.62
N ASP A 380 -17.90 10.89 0.05
CA ASP A 380 -16.56 10.85 0.62
C ASP A 380 -15.61 11.86 -0.01
N THR A 381 -16.09 13.10 -0.17
CA THR A 381 -15.34 14.19 -0.82
C THR A 381 -13.98 14.45 -0.15
N PHE A 382 -13.86 14.23 1.16
CA PHE A 382 -12.57 14.30 1.86
C PHE A 382 -11.56 13.29 1.29
N ARG A 383 -11.96 12.04 1.00
CA ARG A 383 -11.09 11.02 0.39
C ARG A 383 -10.60 11.45 -0.99
N ILE A 384 -11.46 12.08 -1.79
CA ILE A 384 -11.06 12.64 -3.09
C ILE A 384 -9.97 13.70 -2.90
N ASN A 385 -10.20 14.67 -2.02
CA ASN A 385 -9.24 15.74 -1.75
C ASN A 385 -7.92 15.18 -1.21
N TYR A 386 -8.01 14.21 -0.30
CA TYR A 386 -6.87 13.51 0.28
C TYR A 386 -6.00 12.85 -0.81
N ILE A 387 -6.61 12.06 -1.70
CA ILE A 387 -5.89 11.39 -2.78
C ILE A 387 -5.28 12.42 -3.75
N LYS A 388 -6.05 13.44 -4.17
CA LYS A 388 -5.56 14.50 -5.06
C LYS A 388 -4.30 15.18 -4.52
N LYS A 389 -4.34 15.60 -3.25
CA LYS A 389 -3.25 16.33 -2.60
C LYS A 389 -1.99 15.46 -2.43
N HIS A 390 -2.13 14.17 -2.15
CA HIS A 390 -0.97 13.26 -2.11
C HIS A 390 -0.42 12.94 -3.51
N LEU A 391 -1.25 12.89 -4.55
CA LEU A 391 -0.77 12.81 -5.93
C LEU A 391 0.02 14.07 -6.33
N GLU A 392 -0.42 15.27 -5.93
CA GLU A 392 0.34 16.51 -6.09
C GLU A 392 1.70 16.43 -5.38
N ALA A 393 1.74 15.92 -4.15
CA ALA A 393 2.99 15.70 -3.41
C ALA A 393 3.94 14.71 -4.11
N ILE A 394 3.42 13.60 -4.64
CA ILE A 394 4.23 12.63 -5.40
C ILE A 394 4.79 13.29 -6.67
N LYS A 395 3.99 14.08 -7.38
CA LYS A 395 4.45 14.86 -8.55
C LYS A 395 5.60 15.79 -8.16
N ASN A 396 5.50 16.49 -7.03
CA ASN A 396 6.55 17.38 -6.53
C ASN A 396 7.82 16.59 -6.12
N ALA A 397 7.69 15.46 -5.44
CA ALA A 397 8.83 14.62 -5.10
C ALA A 397 9.57 14.13 -6.36
N ARG A 398 8.82 13.76 -7.41
CA ARG A 398 9.37 13.36 -8.71
C ARG A 398 10.11 14.50 -9.42
N SER A 399 9.59 15.73 -9.39
CA SER A 399 10.30 16.88 -9.97
C SER A 399 11.59 17.22 -9.23
N LEU A 400 11.69 16.85 -7.95
CA LEU A 400 12.91 16.92 -7.13
C LEU A 400 13.81 15.65 -7.26
N GLY A 401 13.53 14.81 -8.24
CA GLY A 401 14.35 13.66 -8.61
C GLY A 401 14.17 12.42 -7.74
N VAL A 402 13.06 12.28 -7.00
CA VAL A 402 12.71 11.02 -6.34
C VAL A 402 12.04 10.08 -7.33
N ASN A 403 12.49 8.82 -7.41
CA ASN A 403 11.99 7.85 -8.38
C ASN A 403 10.71 7.13 -7.89
N VAL A 404 9.59 7.86 -7.77
CA VAL A 404 8.31 7.28 -7.30
C VAL A 404 7.50 6.72 -8.47
N MET A 405 7.37 5.40 -8.60
CA MET A 405 6.82 4.73 -9.78
C MET A 405 5.38 4.21 -9.64
N GLY A 406 4.76 4.38 -8.46
CA GLY A 406 3.35 4.02 -8.30
C GLY A 406 2.64 4.63 -7.09
N HIS A 407 1.31 4.62 -7.16
CA HIS A 407 0.40 5.06 -6.09
C HIS A 407 -0.81 4.13 -5.99
N PHE A 408 -1.04 3.61 -4.78
CA PHE A 408 -2.08 2.66 -4.45
C PHE A 408 -2.98 3.21 -3.35
N VAL A 409 -4.26 3.37 -3.68
CA VAL A 409 -5.25 3.84 -2.72
C VAL A 409 -5.58 2.72 -1.73
N TRP A 410 -5.42 2.99 -0.44
CA TRP A 410 -5.98 2.14 0.60
C TRP A 410 -7.39 2.64 0.97
N SER A 411 -8.46 1.95 0.60
CA SER A 411 -8.50 0.63 -0.05
C SER A 411 -9.56 0.53 -1.15
N PHE A 412 -9.55 -0.59 -1.88
CA PHE A 412 -10.56 -0.83 -2.90
C PHE A 412 -11.98 -0.80 -2.32
N MET A 413 -12.24 -1.50 -1.23
CA MET A 413 -13.57 -1.58 -0.60
C MET A 413 -13.46 -1.53 0.91
N ASP A 414 -14.56 -1.14 1.57
CA ASP A 414 -14.63 -1.18 3.03
C ASP A 414 -14.35 -2.62 3.52
N SER A 415 -13.56 -2.74 4.57
CA SER A 415 -12.98 -4.02 5.00
C SER A 415 -12.87 -4.09 6.53
N PHE A 416 -12.40 -5.23 7.04
CA PHE A 416 -12.13 -5.42 8.46
C PHE A 416 -10.84 -4.68 8.86
N GLU A 417 -10.94 -3.57 9.58
CA GLU A 417 -9.79 -2.73 9.98
C GLU A 417 -9.22 -3.18 11.33
N TRP A 418 -8.71 -4.41 11.36
CA TRP A 418 -7.97 -4.98 12.49
C TRP A 418 -8.72 -4.86 13.83
N VAL A 419 -8.15 -4.19 14.83
CA VAL A 419 -8.75 -4.01 16.16
C VAL A 419 -9.99 -3.10 16.16
N PHE A 420 -10.15 -2.27 15.12
CA PHE A 420 -11.33 -1.43 14.92
C PHE A 420 -12.49 -2.18 14.24
N GLY A 421 -12.23 -3.40 13.74
CA GLY A 421 -13.22 -4.21 13.04
C GLY A 421 -13.85 -3.44 11.87
N TYR A 422 -15.17 -3.49 11.77
CA TYR A 422 -15.92 -2.83 10.69
C TYR A 422 -16.33 -1.38 11.01
N ASN A 423 -15.79 -0.79 12.08
CA ASN A 423 -16.12 0.59 12.47
C ASN A 423 -15.34 1.65 11.68
N SER A 424 -14.30 1.24 10.98
CA SER A 424 -13.47 2.09 10.12
C SER A 424 -13.65 1.72 8.66
N ARG A 425 -13.87 2.72 7.80
CA ARG A 425 -14.13 2.55 6.36
C ARG A 425 -13.08 3.28 5.55
N PHE A 426 -12.12 2.54 4.99
CA PHE A 426 -11.10 3.08 4.09
C PHE A 426 -11.45 2.94 2.60
N GLY A 427 -12.49 2.17 2.26
CA GLY A 427 -12.76 1.76 0.90
C GLY A 427 -13.28 2.87 0.00
N MET A 428 -12.88 2.84 -1.26
CA MET A 428 -13.57 3.61 -2.32
C MET A 428 -14.92 3.01 -2.70
N PHE A 429 -15.15 1.74 -2.36
CA PHE A 429 -16.45 1.08 -2.46
C PHE A 429 -17.03 0.85 -1.08
N TYR A 430 -18.24 1.38 -0.87
CA TYR A 430 -19.04 1.09 0.31
C TYR A 430 -19.44 -0.39 0.29
N VAL A 431 -19.24 -1.07 1.41
CA VAL A 431 -19.79 -2.42 1.63
C VAL A 431 -20.93 -2.34 2.63
N ASP A 432 -22.09 -2.77 2.18
CA ASP A 432 -23.30 -2.84 2.99
C ASP A 432 -23.32 -4.11 3.84
N TYR A 433 -22.81 -4.00 5.07
CA TYR A 433 -22.69 -5.14 5.98
C TYR A 433 -24.03 -5.75 6.40
N THR A 434 -25.16 -5.06 6.20
CA THR A 434 -26.50 -5.56 6.57
C THR A 434 -27.29 -6.06 5.36
N ASN A 435 -26.95 -5.61 4.15
CA ASN A 435 -27.63 -6.01 2.92
C ASN A 435 -26.76 -6.89 2.01
N ASN A 436 -26.57 -8.15 2.42
CA ASN A 436 -25.83 -9.17 1.66
C ASN A 436 -24.46 -8.69 1.13
N LEU A 437 -23.81 -7.76 1.85
CA LEU A 437 -22.49 -7.25 1.52
C LEU A 437 -22.46 -6.61 0.13
N LEU A 438 -23.55 -5.96 -0.31
CA LEU A 438 -23.55 -5.30 -1.61
C LEU A 438 -22.50 -4.18 -1.66
N ARG A 439 -21.89 -4.01 -2.85
CA ARG A 439 -20.82 -3.03 -3.09
C ARG A 439 -21.37 -1.87 -3.88
N TYR A 440 -21.12 -0.65 -3.40
CA TYR A 440 -21.55 0.56 -4.06
C TYR A 440 -20.37 1.53 -4.22
N PRO A 441 -20.10 2.05 -5.43
CA PRO A 441 -19.01 3.01 -5.61
C PRO A 441 -19.33 4.31 -4.88
N LYS A 442 -18.40 4.76 -4.02
CA LYS A 442 -18.43 6.11 -3.44
C LYS A 442 -17.99 7.14 -4.48
N ASN A 443 -18.08 8.43 -4.16
CA ASN A 443 -17.67 9.51 -5.06
C ASN A 443 -16.17 9.39 -5.41
N SER A 444 -15.33 8.93 -4.48
CA SER A 444 -13.91 8.65 -4.72
C SER A 444 -13.66 7.62 -5.83
N ALA A 445 -14.38 6.48 -5.83
CA ALA A 445 -14.27 5.48 -6.90
C ALA A 445 -14.64 6.07 -8.27
N ILE A 446 -15.72 6.88 -8.32
CA ILE A 446 -16.18 7.53 -9.55
C ILE A 446 -15.13 8.53 -10.05
N TRP A 447 -14.57 9.33 -9.14
CA TRP A 447 -13.52 10.29 -9.46
C TRP A 447 -12.24 9.59 -9.94
N TYR A 448 -11.76 8.57 -9.23
CA TYR A 448 -10.52 7.86 -9.57
C TYR A 448 -10.61 7.21 -10.96
N ARG A 449 -11.76 6.57 -11.28
CA ARG A 449 -12.02 6.05 -12.64
C ARG A 449 -11.98 7.15 -13.71
N LYS A 450 -12.53 8.33 -13.45
CA LYS A 450 -12.48 9.47 -14.39
C LYS A 450 -11.04 9.96 -14.56
N PHE A 451 -10.29 10.10 -13.47
CA PHE A 451 -8.89 10.49 -13.47
C PHE A 451 -8.05 9.53 -14.34
N LEU A 452 -8.18 8.22 -14.15
CA LEU A 452 -7.45 7.21 -14.92
C LEU A 452 -7.83 7.19 -16.41
N SER A 453 -9.13 7.25 -16.72
CA SER A 453 -9.62 7.22 -18.12
C SER A 453 -9.38 8.51 -18.90
N ALA A 454 -8.95 9.61 -18.26
CA ALA A 454 -8.74 10.89 -18.92
C ALA A 454 -7.69 10.81 -20.04
N LYS A 455 -6.62 10.03 -19.86
CA LYS A 455 -5.57 9.86 -20.88
C LYS A 455 -6.10 9.10 -22.11
N SER A 456 -6.80 7.98 -21.92
CA SER A 456 -7.38 7.22 -23.03
C SER A 456 -8.40 8.05 -23.82
N ARG A 457 -9.19 8.89 -23.14
CA ARG A 457 -10.10 9.82 -23.82
C ARG A 457 -9.36 10.92 -24.59
N LEU A 458 -8.26 11.44 -24.06
CA LEU A 458 -7.43 12.42 -24.77
C LEU A 458 -6.76 11.83 -26.01
N LEU A 459 -6.24 10.60 -25.91
CA LEU A 459 -5.68 9.86 -27.04
C LEU A 459 -6.75 9.57 -28.09
N LEU A 460 -7.93 9.08 -27.68
CA LEU A 460 -9.05 8.86 -28.60
C LEU A 460 -9.50 10.16 -29.27
N LYS A 461 -9.60 11.28 -28.53
CA LYS A 461 -9.92 12.59 -29.10
C LYS A 461 -8.82 13.15 -30.01
N ARG A 462 -7.57 12.75 -29.83
CA ARG A 462 -6.48 13.12 -30.75
C ARG A 462 -6.55 12.27 -32.02
N SER A 463 -6.73 10.95 -31.89
CA SER A 463 -6.97 10.05 -33.03
C SER A 463 -8.15 10.52 -33.87
N LEU A 464 -9.32 10.74 -33.25
CA LEU A 464 -10.52 11.20 -33.96
C LEU A 464 -10.35 12.57 -34.63
N ARG A 465 -9.49 13.45 -34.08
CA ARG A 465 -9.19 14.75 -34.71
C ARG A 465 -8.22 14.60 -35.86
N ASN A 466 -7.22 13.72 -35.74
CA ASN A 466 -6.32 13.40 -36.84
C ASN A 466 -7.10 12.70 -37.97
N ASP A 467 -8.00 11.76 -37.67
CA ASP A 467 -8.86 11.12 -38.67
C ASP A 467 -9.82 12.12 -39.34
N GLN A 468 -10.23 13.19 -38.62
CA GLN A 468 -11.05 14.27 -39.19
C GLN A 468 -10.20 15.21 -40.05
N GLN A 469 -8.98 15.54 -39.61
CA GLN A 469 -8.04 16.36 -40.35
C GLN A 469 -7.57 15.66 -41.64
N GLU A 470 -7.23 14.36 -41.57
CA GLU A 470 -6.88 13.54 -42.73
C GLU A 470 -8.04 13.45 -43.74
N LYS A 471 -9.29 13.37 -43.26
CA LYS A 471 -10.46 13.42 -44.14
C LYS A 471 -10.72 14.80 -44.73
N GLU A 472 -10.45 15.87 -43.99
CA GLU A 472 -10.54 17.23 -44.53
C GLU A 472 -9.42 17.51 -45.54
N ASP A 473 -8.21 16.99 -45.30
CA ASP A 473 -7.07 17.10 -46.20
C ASP A 473 -7.28 16.24 -47.46
N GLU A 474 -7.81 15.01 -47.35
CA GLU A 474 -8.24 14.19 -48.52
C GLU A 474 -9.33 14.90 -49.33
N VAL A 475 -10.33 15.50 -48.68
CA VAL A 475 -11.37 16.26 -49.39
C VAL A 475 -10.80 17.50 -50.06
N ASN A 476 -9.85 18.19 -49.43
CA ASN A 476 -9.19 19.36 -50.02
C ASN A 476 -8.24 18.99 -51.15
N ASP A 477 -7.59 17.82 -51.11
CA ASP A 477 -6.75 17.33 -52.20
C ASP A 477 -7.61 16.84 -53.38
N ILE A 478 -8.75 16.17 -53.13
CA ILE A 478 -9.73 15.84 -54.17
C ILE A 478 -10.32 17.11 -54.80
N MET A 479 -10.64 18.14 -54.01
CA MET A 479 -11.13 19.43 -54.52
C MET A 479 -10.07 20.22 -55.29
N LYS A 480 -8.77 19.98 -55.05
CA LYS A 480 -7.67 20.57 -55.83
C LYS A 480 -7.42 19.80 -57.13
N GLU A 481 -7.60 18.48 -57.14
CA GLU A 481 -7.54 17.68 -58.37
C GLU A 481 -8.74 17.97 -59.30
N GLU A 482 -9.89 18.38 -58.76
CA GLU A 482 -11.06 18.81 -59.56
C GLU A 482 -10.98 20.26 -60.10
N GLU A 483 -10.02 21.09 -59.65
CA GLU A 483 -9.82 22.45 -60.18
C GLU A 483 -8.88 22.52 -61.40
N ASP A 484 -8.23 21.42 -61.80
CA ASP A 484 -7.29 21.35 -62.93
C ASP A 484 -7.83 20.63 -64.19
N ASP A 485 -9.06 20.11 -64.18
CA ASP A 485 -9.69 19.46 -65.35
C ASP A 485 -10.99 20.18 -65.77
N ASP A 486 -10.84 21.32 -66.45
CA ASP A 486 -11.88 21.90 -67.31
C ASP A 486 -12.04 21.02 -68.57
N GLU A 487 -12.80 19.91 -68.51
CA GLU A 487 -13.53 19.36 -69.67
C GLU A 487 -14.54 18.23 -69.31
N ILE A 488 -15.83 18.50 -69.63
CA ILE A 488 -16.87 17.54 -70.11
C ILE A 488 -17.83 16.86 -69.09
N ILE A 489 -19.04 17.46 -69.02
CA ILE A 489 -20.42 16.90 -69.15
C ILE A 489 -21.00 15.89 -68.11
N GLU A 490 -22.12 16.33 -67.50
CA GLU A 490 -23.29 15.63 -66.90
C GLU A 490 -23.09 14.45 -65.90
N VAL A 491 -23.50 14.65 -64.64
CA VAL A 491 -24.74 14.08 -64.01
C VAL A 491 -24.75 14.39 -62.49
N ILE A 492 -25.78 15.11 -62.05
CA ILE A 492 -26.21 15.36 -60.65
C ILE A 492 -27.45 14.47 -60.37
N PRO A 493 -27.88 14.05 -59.15
CA PRO A 493 -27.23 13.80 -57.85
C PRO A 493 -27.69 12.49 -57.13
N LYS A 494 -26.86 11.87 -56.28
CA LYS A 494 -27.34 11.14 -55.10
C LYS A 494 -26.30 11.18 -53.98
N LEU A 495 -26.51 12.04 -52.97
CA LEU A 495 -26.14 11.81 -51.56
C LEU A 495 -26.66 12.96 -50.67
N LYS A 496 -27.97 13.03 -50.51
CA LYS A 496 -28.61 13.67 -49.34
C LYS A 496 -29.53 12.65 -48.69
N LYS A 497 -29.02 11.90 -47.70
CA LYS A 497 -29.75 11.35 -46.53
C LYS A 497 -28.88 10.33 -45.79
N ALA A 498 -28.34 10.73 -44.65
CA ALA A 498 -28.35 9.95 -43.40
C ALA A 498 -27.75 10.77 -42.24
N LYS A 499 -28.45 11.85 -41.88
CA LYS A 499 -28.51 12.34 -40.49
C LYS A 499 -29.98 12.31 -40.10
N ALA A 500 -30.40 11.19 -39.51
CA ALA A 500 -31.61 11.02 -38.72
C ALA A 500 -31.34 9.83 -37.79
#